data_AF-A0A267F8P2-F1
#
_entry.id   AF-A0A267F8P2-F1
#
_cell.length_a   1.000
_cell.length_b   1.000
_cell.length_c   1.000
_cell.angle_alpha   90.00
_cell.angle_beta   90.00
_cell.angle_gamma   90.00
#
_symmetry.space_group_name_H-M   'P 1'
#
loop_
_entity.id
_entity.type
_entity.pdbx_description
1 polymer ?
#
loop_
_entity_poly.entity_id
_entity_poly.type
_entity_poly.pdbx_seq_one_letter_code
_entity_poly.pdbx_strand_id
1 'polypeptide(L)'
;MTRGRRLSIIEICRLVLLAIVLLLSQFTGNVLGCSSAIKKKLDPDPVTVHSIPALGCYSDSEKKRDLPDYVGRYQHMRKHLCNSFCLLRGAKYFGMQDTDACFCGNSYGRLGRVTEVYCPAKCPGEIGESCGGKTYNSIYEVTEGVPLVKY
;
A
#
# COMPACT_ATOMS: atom_id res chain seq x y z
N MET A 1 -43.00 32.70 -44.96
CA MET A 1 -43.75 32.78 -43.68
C MET A 1 -44.02 31.35 -43.20
N THR A 2 -43.06 30.71 -42.53
CA THR A 2 -43.12 29.28 -42.18
C THR A 2 -43.90 29.10 -40.87
N ARG A 3 -45.06 28.45 -40.98
CA ARG A 3 -46.03 28.20 -39.89
C ARG A 3 -45.43 27.18 -38.92
N GLY A 4 -44.89 27.64 -37.80
CA GLY A 4 -44.37 26.78 -36.74
C GLY A 4 -45.48 25.90 -36.17
N ARG A 5 -45.38 24.58 -36.35
CA ARG A 5 -46.28 23.61 -35.72
C ARG A 5 -46.03 23.63 -34.20
N ARG A 6 -47.04 24.00 -33.41
CA ARG A 6 -47.02 23.80 -31.95
C ARG A 6 -47.21 22.31 -31.69
N LEU A 7 -46.20 21.65 -31.11
CA LEU A 7 -46.29 20.25 -30.73
C LEU A 7 -47.16 20.11 -29.47
N SER A 8 -47.94 19.03 -29.42
CA SER A 8 -48.72 18.66 -28.25
C SER A 8 -47.81 18.16 -27.11
N ILE A 9 -48.29 18.22 -25.87
CA ILE A 9 -47.57 17.71 -24.69
C ILE A 9 -47.18 16.23 -24.87
N ILE A 10 -48.03 15.44 -25.54
CA ILE A 10 -47.79 14.02 -25.81
C ILE A 10 -46.61 13.84 -26.77
N GLU A 11 -46.52 14.68 -27.80
CA GLU A 11 -45.40 14.65 -28.76
C GLU A 11 -44.10 15.13 -28.11
N ILE A 12 -44.16 16.14 -27.24
CA ILE A 12 -43.02 16.59 -26.44
C ILE A 12 -42.54 15.47 -25.51
N CYS A 13 -43.44 14.80 -24.80
CA CYS A 13 -43.10 13.66 -23.94
C CYS A 13 -42.45 12.52 -24.73
N ARG A 14 -42.97 12.17 -25.92
CA ARG A 14 -42.35 11.14 -26.78
C ARG A 14 -40.95 11.53 -27.22
N LEU A 15 -40.73 12.79 -27.61
CA LEU A 15 -39.41 13.29 -28.00
C LEU A 15 -38.42 13.29 -26.83
N VAL A 16 -38.86 13.67 -25.62
CA VAL A 16 -38.05 13.63 -24.41
C VAL A 16 -37.73 12.19 -23.98
N LEU A 17 -38.70 11.27 -24.05
CA LEU A 17 -38.47 9.86 -23.73
C LEU A 17 -37.48 9.22 -24.72
N LEU A 18 -37.62 9.49 -26.01
CA LEU A 18 -36.69 9.03 -27.04
C LEU A 18 -35.29 9.60 -26.82
N ALA A 19 -35.16 10.88 -26.47
CA ALA A 19 -33.88 11.48 -26.14
C ALA A 19 -33.23 10.84 -24.90
N ILE A 20 -34.00 10.55 -23.85
CA ILE A 20 -33.49 9.88 -22.64
C ILE A 20 -33.04 8.45 -22.95
N VAL A 21 -33.81 7.68 -23.73
CA VAL A 21 -33.42 6.32 -24.15
C VAL A 21 -32.14 6.34 -25.00
N LEU A 22 -31.99 7.33 -25.89
CA LEU A 22 -30.78 7.52 -26.69
C LEU A 22 -29.58 8.01 -25.88
N LEU A 23 -29.79 8.76 -24.80
CA LEU A 23 -28.72 9.18 -23.88
C LEU A 23 -28.28 8.03 -22.96
N LEU A 24 -29.22 7.19 -22.51
CA LEU A 24 -28.93 6.01 -21.67
C LEU A 24 -28.28 4.87 -22.47
N SER A 25 -28.55 4.75 -23.76
CA SER A 25 -27.89 3.75 -24.62
C SER A 25 -26.42 4.06 -24.91
N GLN A 26 -25.94 5.27 -24.62
CA GLN A 26 -24.52 5.62 -24.70
C GLN A 26 -23.73 5.19 -23.45
N PHE A 27 -24.39 4.82 -22.36
CA PHE A 27 -23.73 4.34 -21.13
C PHE A 27 -23.47 2.82 -21.11
N THR A 28 -23.98 2.06 -22.08
CA THR A 28 -23.71 0.61 -22.18
C THR A 28 -22.62 0.26 -23.20
N GLY A 29 -22.07 1.24 -23.90
CA GLY A 29 -21.04 1.07 -24.92
C GLY A 29 -19.61 1.25 -24.41
N ASN A 30 -19.13 0.38 -23.51
CA ASN A 30 -17.75 -0.12 -23.42
C ASN A 30 -17.47 -0.91 -22.12
N VAL A 31 -18.10 -2.07 -21.99
CA VAL A 31 -17.62 -3.12 -21.05
C VAL A 31 -16.80 -4.22 -21.76
N LEU A 32 -16.58 -4.11 -23.07
CA LEU A 32 -15.82 -5.08 -23.86
C LEU A 32 -14.40 -4.60 -24.24
N GLY A 33 -13.95 -3.47 -23.66
CA GLY A 33 -12.64 -2.86 -23.94
C GLY A 33 -11.51 -3.16 -22.96
N CYS A 34 -11.72 -3.97 -21.90
CA CYS A 34 -10.62 -4.35 -20.98
C CYS A 34 -9.89 -5.65 -21.37
N SER A 35 -10.28 -6.34 -22.45
CA SER A 35 -9.82 -7.73 -22.67
C SER A 35 -8.61 -7.90 -23.60
N SER A 36 -8.03 -6.83 -24.15
CA SER A 36 -6.94 -6.97 -25.16
C SER A 36 -5.57 -6.44 -24.72
N ALA A 37 -5.41 -5.98 -23.48
CA ALA A 37 -4.09 -5.64 -22.91
C ALA A 37 -3.57 -6.68 -21.88
N ILE A 38 -4.37 -7.68 -21.47
CA ILE A 38 -3.97 -8.71 -20.49
C ILE A 38 -3.53 -10.02 -21.18
N LYS A 39 -2.81 -9.93 -22.31
CA LYS A 39 -2.18 -11.11 -22.94
C LYS A 39 -0.68 -10.97 -23.18
N LYS A 40 -0.05 -9.96 -22.59
CA LYS A 40 1.39 -9.72 -22.79
C LYS A 40 2.12 -9.28 -21.53
N LYS A 41 1.89 -9.97 -20.41
CA LYS A 41 2.86 -10.12 -19.30
C LYS A 41 2.38 -11.19 -18.31
N LEU A 42 2.34 -12.44 -18.76
CA LEU A 42 2.30 -13.61 -17.85
C LEU A 42 3.50 -14.50 -18.16
N ASP A 43 4.65 -13.86 -18.31
CA ASP A 43 5.89 -14.52 -17.93
C ASP A 43 6.13 -14.01 -16.50
N PRO A 44 6.12 -14.87 -15.47
CA PRO A 44 6.63 -14.44 -14.19
C PRO A 44 8.10 -14.09 -14.44
N ASP A 45 8.40 -12.79 -14.51
CA ASP A 45 9.74 -12.30 -14.22
C ASP A 45 10.18 -13.07 -12.97
N PRO A 46 11.39 -13.66 -12.93
CA PRO A 46 11.85 -14.39 -11.78
C PRO A 46 11.56 -13.51 -10.57
N VAL A 47 10.66 -13.98 -9.70
CA VAL A 47 10.20 -13.24 -8.53
C VAL A 47 11.45 -13.03 -7.70
N THR A 48 12.13 -11.93 -7.96
CA THR A 48 13.17 -11.41 -7.10
C THR A 48 12.37 -10.96 -5.91
N VAL A 49 12.26 -11.84 -4.92
CA VAL A 49 11.92 -11.43 -3.57
C VAL A 49 12.95 -10.36 -3.27
N HIS A 50 12.57 -9.09 -3.44
CA HIS A 50 13.41 -7.97 -3.09
C HIS A 50 13.56 -8.09 -1.57
N SER A 51 14.63 -8.75 -1.18
CA SER A 51 15.01 -8.89 0.21
C SER A 51 15.21 -7.48 0.74
N ILE A 52 14.55 -7.16 1.85
CA ILE A 52 14.75 -5.89 2.55
C ILE A 52 15.84 -6.18 3.60
N PRO A 53 17.11 -5.80 3.34
CA PRO A 53 18.20 -6.05 4.29
C PRO A 53 18.06 -5.14 5.50
N ALA A 54 18.40 -5.66 6.68
CA ALA A 54 18.49 -4.85 7.88
C ALA A 54 19.72 -3.94 7.82
N LEU A 55 19.54 -2.67 8.18
CA LEU A 55 20.63 -1.71 8.43
C LEU A 55 21.27 -1.90 9.81
N GLY A 56 20.59 -2.63 10.70
CA GLY A 56 21.09 -3.10 11.99
C GLY A 56 20.13 -2.82 13.15
N CYS A 57 20.59 -3.16 14.35
CA CYS A 57 19.88 -2.92 15.60
C CYS A 57 20.24 -1.56 16.24
N TYR A 58 19.22 -0.79 16.66
CA TYR A 58 19.38 0.55 17.23
C TYR A 58 18.58 0.70 18.52
N SER A 59 19.12 1.46 19.48
CA SER A 59 18.43 1.75 20.75
C SER A 59 17.17 2.57 20.53
N ASP A 60 16.14 2.33 21.34
CA ASP A 60 14.91 3.11 21.37
C ASP A 60 14.47 3.46 22.80
N SER A 61 13.68 4.52 22.94
CA SER A 61 13.14 4.96 24.23
C SER A 61 11.80 5.65 24.05
N GLU A 62 10.81 5.30 24.86
CA GLU A 62 9.49 5.97 24.86
C GLU A 62 9.59 7.50 25.02
N LYS A 63 10.56 8.00 25.79
CA LYS A 63 10.75 9.44 25.99
C LYS A 63 11.43 10.14 24.80
N LYS A 64 12.20 9.39 24.01
CA LYS A 64 13.03 9.89 22.91
C LYS A 64 13.07 8.84 21.80
N ARG A 65 11.98 8.71 21.04
CA ARG A 65 11.89 7.66 20.03
C ARG A 65 12.98 7.83 18.96
N ASP A 66 13.58 6.72 18.56
CA ASP A 66 14.53 6.72 17.44
C ASP A 66 13.82 7.02 16.12
N LEU A 67 12.74 6.27 15.87
CA LEU A 67 11.75 6.52 14.83
C LEU A 67 10.47 7.11 15.45
N PRO A 68 10.04 8.32 15.02
CA PRO A 68 8.98 9.05 15.71
C PRO A 68 7.58 8.48 15.50
N ASP A 69 7.31 7.84 14.36
CA ASP A 69 5.95 7.55 13.95
C ASP A 69 5.59 6.10 14.28
N TYR A 70 4.85 5.88 15.37
CA TYR A 70 4.25 4.57 15.65
C TYR A 70 3.09 4.29 14.68
N VAL A 71 3.15 3.17 13.98
CA VAL A 71 2.12 2.76 13.01
C VAL A 71 1.12 1.78 13.63
N GLY A 72 1.58 0.91 14.52
CA GLY A 72 0.74 -0.11 15.15
C GLY A 72 1.49 -1.39 15.49
N ARG A 73 0.76 -2.35 16.05
CA ARG A 73 1.18 -3.73 16.28
C ARG A 73 0.33 -4.69 15.47
N TYR A 74 0.94 -5.74 14.92
CA TYR A 74 0.25 -6.66 13.99
C TYR A 74 0.61 -8.12 14.26
N GLN A 75 -0.42 -8.96 14.47
CA GLN A 75 -0.27 -10.39 14.82
C GLN A 75 0.60 -11.20 13.85
N HIS A 76 0.65 -10.80 12.58
CA HIS A 76 1.47 -11.43 11.54
C HIS A 76 2.49 -10.44 10.97
N MET A 77 3.19 -9.73 11.87
CA MET A 77 4.25 -8.79 11.50
C MET A 77 5.33 -9.47 10.65
N ARG A 78 5.72 -8.78 9.58
CA ARG A 78 6.77 -9.13 8.62
C ARG A 78 7.32 -7.85 7.99
N LYS A 79 8.57 -7.89 7.49
CA LYS A 79 9.26 -6.69 6.96
C LYS A 79 8.44 -5.97 5.90
N HIS A 80 7.90 -6.72 4.95
CA HIS A 80 7.10 -6.16 3.85
C HIS A 80 5.84 -5.44 4.32
N LEU A 81 5.23 -5.87 5.43
CA LEU A 81 4.03 -5.23 5.96
C LEU A 81 4.37 -3.85 6.54
N CYS A 82 5.41 -3.77 7.38
CA CYS A 82 5.84 -2.49 7.94
C CYS A 82 6.39 -1.56 6.84
N ASN A 83 7.14 -2.11 5.87
CA ASN A 83 7.57 -1.38 4.68
C ASN A 83 6.39 -0.74 3.93
N SER A 84 5.32 -1.49 3.64
CA SER A 84 4.14 -0.95 2.95
C SER A 84 3.48 0.20 3.72
N PHE A 85 3.36 0.10 5.03
CA PHE A 85 2.80 1.20 5.83
C PHE A 85 3.68 2.45 5.82
N CYS A 86 4.99 2.28 5.93
CA CYS A 86 5.91 3.40 5.91
C CYS A 86 6.06 4.01 4.51
N LEU A 87 5.96 3.21 3.45
CA LEU A 87 5.88 3.68 2.08
C LEU A 87 4.65 4.55 1.85
N LEU A 88 3.47 4.12 2.31
CA LEU A 88 2.22 4.91 2.24
C LEU A 88 2.31 6.24 3.00
N ARG A 89 3.18 6.32 4.00
CA ARG A 89 3.44 7.53 4.79
C ARG A 89 4.56 8.41 4.20
N GLY A 90 5.19 8.00 3.10
CA GLY A 90 6.32 8.70 2.50
C GLY A 90 7.57 8.73 3.39
N ALA A 91 7.70 7.78 4.31
CA ALA A 91 8.87 7.65 5.17
C ALA A 91 10.04 6.99 4.43
N LYS A 92 11.27 7.36 4.78
CA LYS A 92 12.50 6.77 4.22
C LYS A 92 12.93 5.49 4.91
N TYR A 93 12.60 5.35 6.19
CA TYR A 93 13.01 4.23 7.02
C TYR A 93 11.84 3.68 7.81
N PHE A 94 11.95 2.39 8.14
CA PHE A 94 11.06 1.75 9.07
C PHE A 94 11.84 0.93 10.10
N GLY A 95 11.21 0.69 11.24
CA GLY A 95 11.75 -0.10 12.32
C GLY A 95 10.72 -1.05 12.87
N MET A 96 11.15 -2.27 13.15
CA MET A 96 10.36 -3.25 13.87
C MET A 96 10.85 -3.34 15.31
N GLN A 97 9.93 -3.32 16.26
CA GLN A 97 10.21 -3.35 17.70
C GLN A 97 9.37 -4.41 18.39
N ASP A 98 9.94 -5.04 19.41
CA ASP A 98 9.22 -5.86 20.37
C ASP A 98 8.26 -6.86 19.71
N THR A 99 8.78 -7.63 18.73
CA THR A 99 8.09 -8.72 18.01
C THR A 99 7.13 -8.25 16.91
N ASP A 100 6.27 -7.28 17.19
CA ASP A 100 5.14 -6.98 16.30
C ASP A 100 4.83 -5.50 16.09
N ALA A 101 5.61 -4.58 16.69
CA ALA A 101 5.40 -3.15 16.53
C ALA A 101 6.15 -2.59 15.32
N CYS A 102 5.51 -1.66 14.61
CA CYS A 102 6.05 -0.99 13.43
C CYS A 102 6.16 0.52 13.66
N PHE A 103 7.32 1.07 13.29
CA PHE A 103 7.64 2.49 13.37
C PHE A 103 8.15 2.99 12.02
N CYS A 104 7.84 4.25 11.69
CA CYS A 104 8.36 4.93 10.51
C CYS A 104 9.15 6.18 10.89
N GLY A 105 9.99 6.64 9.96
CA GLY A 105 10.68 7.92 10.10
C GLY A 105 11.55 8.26 8.90
N ASN A 106 12.04 9.50 8.89
CA ASN A 106 12.95 10.01 7.85
C ASN A 106 14.41 10.05 8.30
N SER A 107 14.70 9.61 9.52
CA SER A 107 16.01 9.51 10.13
C SER A 107 15.96 8.47 11.25
N TYR A 108 17.09 7.83 11.55
CA TYR A 108 17.25 6.84 12.62
C TYR A 108 18.62 6.97 13.28
N GLY A 109 18.86 6.22 14.35
CA GLY A 109 20.15 6.10 15.01
C GLY A 109 20.51 7.23 15.98
N ARG A 110 19.56 8.09 16.36
CA ARG A 110 19.81 9.20 17.30
C ARG A 110 20.19 8.71 18.70
N LEU A 111 19.78 7.49 19.04
CA LEU A 111 20.12 6.83 20.31
C LEU A 111 21.28 5.83 20.18
N GLY A 112 21.89 5.73 18.99
CA GLY A 112 23.05 4.90 18.72
C GLY A 112 22.72 3.47 18.27
N ARG A 113 23.65 2.93 17.47
CA ARG A 113 23.65 1.54 17.03
C ARG A 113 24.09 0.62 18.16
N VAL A 114 23.50 -0.56 18.24
CA VAL A 114 23.88 -1.63 19.17
C VAL A 114 24.12 -2.93 18.42
N THR A 115 24.64 -3.94 19.12
CA THR A 115 24.82 -5.29 18.58
C THR A 115 23.48 -6.00 18.37
N GLU A 116 23.41 -6.88 17.38
CA GLU A 116 22.17 -7.61 17.01
C GLU A 116 21.58 -8.47 18.14
N VAL A 117 22.36 -8.82 19.17
CA VAL A 117 21.88 -9.52 20.37
C VAL A 117 20.77 -8.76 21.12
N TYR A 118 20.65 -7.45 20.92
CA TYR A 118 19.59 -6.62 21.49
C TYR A 118 18.30 -6.58 20.65
N CYS A 119 18.36 -7.10 19.42
CA CYS A 119 17.21 -7.30 18.55
C CYS A 119 16.90 -8.81 18.32
N PRO A 120 16.68 -9.62 19.38
CA PRO A 120 16.49 -11.06 19.23
C PRO A 120 15.05 -11.46 18.89
N ALA A 121 14.08 -10.54 18.98
CA ALA A 121 12.67 -10.86 18.82
C ALA A 121 12.40 -11.41 17.43
N LYS A 122 11.58 -12.45 17.34
CA LYS A 122 11.25 -13.10 16.07
C LYS A 122 9.98 -12.52 15.49
N CYS A 123 9.95 -12.35 14.17
CA CYS A 123 8.74 -11.91 13.49
C CYS A 123 7.68 -13.03 13.48
N PRO A 124 6.45 -12.79 13.94
CA PRO A 124 5.40 -13.82 13.97
C PRO A 124 4.85 -14.16 12.56
N GLY A 125 5.03 -13.28 11.58
CA GLY A 125 4.60 -13.49 10.20
C GLY A 125 5.68 -13.99 9.24
N GLU A 126 6.92 -14.17 9.70
CA GLU A 126 8.06 -14.53 8.85
C GLU A 126 9.16 -15.25 9.65
N ILE A 127 9.31 -16.55 9.43
CA ILE A 127 10.28 -17.38 10.15
C ILE A 127 11.71 -16.98 9.76
N GLY A 128 12.57 -16.87 10.77
CA GLY A 128 14.00 -16.55 10.57
C GLY A 128 14.31 -15.05 10.62
N GLU A 129 13.30 -14.19 10.56
CA GLU A 129 13.47 -12.74 10.59
C GLU A 129 13.46 -12.16 12.02
N SER A 130 14.22 -11.09 12.22
CA SER A 130 14.26 -10.32 13.47
C SER A 130 13.29 -9.15 13.42
N CYS A 131 12.50 -9.00 14.48
CA CYS A 131 11.53 -7.93 14.70
C CYS A 131 11.90 -7.08 15.93
N GLY A 132 13.18 -6.72 16.02
CA GLY A 132 13.70 -5.82 17.05
C GLY A 132 13.85 -6.45 18.42
N GLY A 133 13.73 -5.62 19.45
CA GLY A 133 13.72 -6.01 20.86
C GLY A 133 12.80 -5.08 21.66
N LYS A 134 12.67 -5.30 22.96
CA LYS A 134 11.72 -4.57 23.81
C LYS A 134 11.85 -3.03 23.71
N THR A 135 13.08 -2.55 23.62
CA THR A 135 13.42 -1.13 23.48
C THR A 135 14.51 -0.94 22.41
N TYR A 136 14.46 -1.77 21.38
CA TYR A 136 15.45 -1.76 20.29
C TYR A 136 14.74 -1.99 18.96
N ASN A 137 15.15 -1.24 17.94
CA ASN A 137 14.57 -1.31 16.60
C ASN A 137 15.53 -2.05 15.67
N SER A 138 15.03 -3.07 14.99
CA SER A 138 15.67 -3.53 13.74
C SER A 138 15.27 -2.54 12.65
N ILE A 139 16.23 -1.82 12.08
CA ILE A 139 16.00 -0.72 11.13
C ILE A 139 16.23 -1.18 9.69
N TYR A 140 15.40 -0.67 8.77
CA TYR A 140 15.39 -0.99 7.35
C TYR A 140 15.12 0.26 6.51
N GLU A 141 15.57 0.26 5.25
CA GLU A 141 15.14 1.24 4.26
C GLU A 141 13.73 0.91 3.76
N VAL A 142 12.91 1.94 3.59
CA VAL A 142 11.65 1.81 2.87
C VAL A 142 11.96 1.68 1.39
N THR A 143 11.48 0.60 0.77
CA THR A 143 11.64 0.34 -0.66
C THR A 143 10.28 0.30 -1.34
N GLU A 144 10.25 0.68 -2.61
CA GLU A 144 9.10 0.51 -3.49
C GLU A 144 8.96 -0.98 -3.86
N GLY A 145 8.58 -1.79 -2.88
CA GLY A 145 8.31 -3.22 -3.06
C GLY A 145 6.95 -3.40 -3.72
N VAL A 146 6.97 -3.91 -4.95
CA VAL A 146 5.80 -4.34 -5.76
C VAL A 146 4.80 -5.12 -4.88
N PRO A 147 3.47 -4.93 -5.07
CA PRO A 147 2.46 -5.48 -4.18
C PRO A 147 2.66 -6.97 -3.91
N LEU A 148 2.51 -7.36 -2.64
CA LEU A 148 2.42 -8.76 -2.24
C LEU A 148 1.19 -9.38 -2.91
N VAL A 149 1.36 -9.94 -4.11
CA VAL A 149 0.33 -10.72 -4.77
C VAL A 149 0.16 -11.98 -3.92
N LYS A 150 -0.89 -12.00 -3.09
CA LYS A 150 -1.36 -13.22 -2.44
C LYS A 150 -2.19 -13.98 -3.49
N TYR A 151 -1.76 -15.19 -3.83
CA TYR A 151 -2.65 -16.23 -4.35
C TYR A 151 -3.49 -16.81 -3.21
#